data_AF-A0A537KV33-F1
#
_entry.id   AF-A0A537KV33-F1
#
_cell.length_a   1.000
_cell.length_b   1.000
_cell.length_c   1.000
_cell.angle_alpha   90.00
_cell.angle_beta   90.00
_cell.angle_gamma   90.00
#
_symmetry.space_group_name_H-M   'P 1'
#
loop_
_entity.id
_entity.type
_entity.pdbx_description
1 polymer ?
#
loop_
_entity_poly.entity_id
_entity_poly.type
_entity_poly.pdbx_seq_one_letter_code
_entity_poly.pdbx_strand_id
1 'polypeptide(L)'
;MRGQVVAADLAWLYPLDGVQEAQFRQQGFIRLPGVVSSATASLLAKRLSQLVSFGGRRRRDGSYGRAFRYCMHAWTSDEKIREVTLSRRLAAIAARLLGVSEIRLSHDQAMFKDAGAEATPIHADQYHIPLSSDVVTAWVALQPIALDMGPLSFYAGSHRLEPSLRKKLAAMDQDGVENFFAQFEEDVAAYSPGDVSYHLGWTYHRAGANSSSAVRAAFGIVYAPNGVVIIEPSDGQNVALLSHWSPGARIGHPLSSSRNPIVFRA
;
A
#
# COMPACT_ATOMS: atom_id res chain seq x y z
N MET A 1 25.56 9.28 14.16
CA MET A 1 24.45 10.27 14.06
C MET A 1 23.30 9.86 13.13
N ARG A 2 23.46 9.09 12.03
CA ARG A 2 22.34 8.76 11.11
C ARG A 2 21.32 7.72 11.63
N GLY A 3 21.64 6.99 12.70
CA GLY A 3 20.73 5.99 13.28
C GLY A 3 19.55 6.57 14.07
N GLN A 4 19.66 7.83 14.54
CA GLN A 4 18.66 8.47 15.40
C GLN A 4 17.50 9.12 14.64
N VAL A 5 17.63 9.35 13.32
CA VAL A 5 16.65 10.13 12.55
C VAL A 5 15.28 9.45 12.54
N VAL A 6 15.21 8.17 12.19
CA VAL A 6 13.95 7.43 12.08
C VAL A 6 13.33 7.19 13.45
N ALA A 7 14.12 6.75 14.43
CA ALA A 7 13.65 6.47 15.77
C ALA A 7 13.08 7.73 16.45
N ALA A 8 13.75 8.89 16.33
CA ALA A 8 13.26 10.15 16.88
C ALA A 8 12.00 10.65 16.15
N ASP A 9 11.96 10.52 14.83
CA ASP A 9 10.80 10.89 14.01
C ASP A 9 9.56 10.11 14.44
N LEU A 10 9.65 8.79 14.56
CA LEU A 10 8.52 7.89 14.81
C LEU A 10 8.26 7.61 16.30
N ALA A 11 8.90 8.36 17.21
CA ALA A 11 8.80 8.16 18.66
C ALA A 11 7.39 8.41 19.22
N TRP A 12 6.60 9.26 18.55
CA TRP A 12 5.28 9.69 19.00
C TRP A 12 4.17 9.17 18.08
N LEU A 13 2.96 9.00 18.60
CA LEU A 13 1.81 8.68 17.75
C LEU A 13 1.42 9.88 16.87
N TYR A 14 0.82 9.59 15.72
CA TYR A 14 0.24 10.62 14.86
C TYR A 14 -1.12 11.04 15.43
N PRO A 15 -1.42 12.35 15.51
CA PRO A 15 -2.67 12.86 16.08
C PRO A 15 -3.83 12.68 15.09
N LEU A 16 -4.30 11.44 14.94
CA LEU A 16 -5.51 11.14 14.16
C LEU A 16 -6.75 11.53 14.97
N ASP A 17 -7.70 12.26 14.39
CA ASP A 17 -8.95 12.65 15.07
C ASP A 17 -10.18 11.86 14.56
N GLY A 18 -11.32 12.05 15.22
CA GLY A 18 -12.57 11.36 14.86
C GLY A 18 -13.18 11.80 13.52
N VAL A 19 -12.86 13.00 13.04
CA VAL A 19 -13.31 13.51 11.74
C VAL A 19 -12.56 12.78 10.63
N GLN A 20 -11.24 12.64 10.78
CA GLN A 20 -10.39 11.88 9.86
C GLN A 20 -10.78 10.39 9.81
N GLU A 21 -11.08 9.77 10.95
CA GLU A 21 -11.60 8.40 10.96
C GLU A 21 -12.96 8.28 10.26
N ALA A 22 -13.86 9.26 10.46
CA ALA A 22 -15.17 9.27 9.79
C ALA A 22 -15.02 9.45 8.27
N GLN A 23 -14.12 10.34 7.83
CA GLN A 23 -13.78 10.52 6.42
C GLN A 23 -13.28 9.20 5.82
N PHE A 24 -12.34 8.51 6.47
CA PHE A 24 -11.84 7.23 5.98
C PHE A 24 -12.96 6.19 5.86
N ARG A 25 -13.84 6.06 6.86
CA ARG A 25 -14.98 5.14 6.79
C ARG A 25 -15.93 5.48 5.64
N GLN A 26 -16.14 6.76 5.37
CA GLN A 26 -17.00 7.23 4.28
C GLN A 26 -16.38 6.99 2.91
N GLN A 27 -15.11 7.35 2.74
CA GLN A 27 -14.43 7.44 1.44
C GLN A 27 -13.68 6.16 1.05
N GLY A 28 -13.29 5.34 2.03
CA GLY A 28 -12.45 4.16 1.84
C GLY A 28 -10.94 4.48 1.89
N PHE A 29 -10.59 5.76 1.83
CA PHE A 29 -9.21 6.24 1.90
C PHE A 29 -9.10 7.56 2.67
N ILE A 30 -7.87 7.93 3.03
CA ILE A 30 -7.51 9.23 3.60
C ILE A 30 -6.05 9.57 3.26
N ARG A 31 -5.71 10.85 3.08
CA ARG A 31 -4.33 11.34 2.99
C ARG A 31 -3.96 12.10 4.26
N LEU A 32 -2.86 11.70 4.88
CA LEU A 32 -2.37 12.28 6.11
C LEU A 32 -1.00 12.93 5.84
N PRO A 33 -0.87 14.24 6.06
CA PRO A 33 0.38 14.94 5.80
C PRO A 33 1.44 14.59 6.85
N GLY A 34 2.70 14.48 6.42
CA GLY A 34 3.85 14.41 7.34
C GLY A 34 3.79 13.31 8.41
N VAL A 35 3.15 12.17 8.13
CA VAL A 35 3.12 11.01 9.04
C VAL A 35 4.54 10.52 9.33
N VAL A 36 5.39 10.61 8.31
CA VAL A 36 6.84 10.41 8.38
C VAL A 36 7.51 11.74 8.04
N SER A 37 8.61 12.09 8.67
CA SER A 37 9.36 13.30 8.31
C SER A 37 9.94 13.20 6.89
N SER A 38 10.12 14.34 6.22
CA SER A 38 10.77 14.40 4.90
C SER A 38 12.21 13.83 4.91
N ALA A 39 12.92 13.94 6.04
CA ALA A 39 14.25 13.38 6.24
C ALA A 39 14.22 11.84 6.28
N THR A 40 13.27 11.24 7.00
CA THR A 40 13.06 9.79 7.00
C THR A 40 12.59 9.30 5.63
N ALA A 41 11.66 10.00 4.97
CA ALA A 41 11.21 9.68 3.63
C ALA A 41 12.38 9.66 2.62
N SER A 42 13.25 10.67 2.67
CA SER A 42 14.44 10.76 1.82
C SER A 42 15.46 9.64 2.12
N LEU A 43 15.63 9.26 3.39
CA LEU A 43 16.48 8.13 3.78
C LEU A 43 15.93 6.81 3.23
N LEU A 44 14.62 6.59 3.34
CA LEU A 44 13.94 5.42 2.77
C LEU A 44 14.08 5.39 1.25
N ALA A 45 13.86 6.51 0.54
CA ALA A 45 14.03 6.60 -0.90
C ALA A 45 15.40 6.08 -1.33
N LYS A 46 16.46 6.51 -0.65
CA LYS A 46 17.83 6.10 -0.92
C LYS A 46 18.04 4.60 -0.68
N ARG A 47 17.61 4.08 0.47
CA ARG A 47 17.81 2.66 0.84
C ARG A 47 17.01 1.71 -0.05
N LEU A 48 15.74 2.04 -0.33
CA LEU A 48 14.88 1.26 -1.22
C LEU A 48 15.42 1.28 -2.66
N SER A 49 15.94 2.41 -3.14
CA SER A 49 16.55 2.51 -4.47
C SER A 49 17.76 1.58 -4.62
N GLN A 50 18.56 1.42 -3.55
CA GLN A 50 19.67 0.47 -3.52
C GLN A 50 19.16 -0.98 -3.60
N LEU A 51 18.19 -1.35 -2.76
CA LEU A 51 17.62 -2.70 -2.78
C LEU A 51 17.00 -3.06 -4.13
N VAL A 52 16.26 -2.13 -4.75
CA VAL A 52 15.64 -2.35 -6.07
C VAL A 52 16.70 -2.44 -7.18
N SER A 53 17.80 -1.68 -7.09
CA SER A 53 18.89 -1.75 -8.09
C SER A 53 19.68 -3.05 -8.01
N PHE A 54 19.87 -3.63 -6.81
CA PHE A 54 20.66 -4.85 -6.62
C PHE A 54 19.86 -6.16 -6.66
N GLY A 55 18.54 -6.12 -6.41
CA GLY A 55 17.70 -7.32 -6.34
C GLY A 55 16.23 -7.13 -6.70
N GLY A 56 15.85 -5.97 -7.26
CA GLY A 56 14.48 -5.66 -7.62
C GLY A 56 13.97 -6.51 -8.80
N ARG A 57 12.70 -6.92 -8.73
CA ARG A 57 12.03 -7.54 -9.87
C ARG A 57 11.56 -6.45 -10.82
N ARG A 58 11.70 -6.70 -12.12
CA ARG A 58 10.98 -5.95 -13.17
C ARG A 58 9.72 -6.72 -13.51
N ARG A 59 8.56 -6.06 -13.54
CA ARG A 59 7.41 -6.64 -14.25
C ARG A 59 7.77 -6.74 -15.73
N ARG A 60 7.56 -7.91 -16.32
CA ARG A 60 7.78 -8.19 -17.75
C ARG A 60 6.47 -8.49 -18.49
N ASP A 61 5.34 -8.55 -17.78
CA ASP A 61 4.04 -8.86 -18.33
C ASP A 61 3.37 -7.61 -18.94
N GLY A 62 2.86 -7.76 -20.15
CA GLY A 62 2.46 -6.70 -21.07
C GLY A 62 1.23 -5.84 -20.69
N SER A 63 0.91 -5.71 -19.40
CA SER A 63 -0.06 -4.73 -18.89
C SER A 63 0.59 -3.52 -18.21
N TYR A 64 1.87 -3.63 -17.85
CA TYR A 64 2.69 -2.53 -17.37
C TYR A 64 3.95 -2.52 -18.22
N GLY A 65 4.14 -1.50 -19.05
CA GLY A 65 5.39 -1.30 -19.78
C GLY A 65 6.62 -1.53 -18.89
N ARG A 66 7.76 -1.85 -19.53
CA ARG A 66 9.05 -2.33 -18.98
C ARG A 66 9.72 -1.45 -17.86
N ALA A 67 9.03 -0.44 -17.35
CA ALA A 67 9.50 0.70 -16.54
C ALA A 67 8.92 0.74 -15.10
N PHE A 68 8.21 -0.31 -14.64
CA PHE A 68 7.82 -0.46 -13.23
C PHE A 68 8.73 -1.45 -12.49
N ARG A 69 9.41 -0.96 -11.45
CA ARG A 69 10.35 -1.75 -10.63
C ARG A 69 9.83 -1.84 -9.20
N TYR A 70 9.93 -3.03 -8.60
CA TYR A 70 9.47 -3.22 -7.22
C TYR A 70 10.37 -4.17 -6.42
N CYS A 71 10.29 -4.05 -5.10
CA CYS A 71 10.93 -4.94 -4.13
C CYS A 71 9.94 -5.23 -3.00
N MET A 72 9.71 -6.51 -2.71
CA MET A 72 8.86 -6.97 -1.61
C MET A 72 9.71 -7.29 -0.38
N HIS A 73 9.12 -7.21 0.81
CA HIS A 73 9.77 -7.58 2.07
C HIS A 73 11.07 -6.81 2.35
N ALA A 74 11.09 -5.54 1.95
CA ALA A 74 12.27 -4.69 2.09
C ALA A 74 12.68 -4.52 3.57
N TRP A 75 11.72 -4.56 4.50
CA TRP A 75 11.98 -4.57 5.94
C TRP A 75 12.82 -5.76 6.43
N THR A 76 12.90 -6.87 5.68
CA THR A 76 13.73 -8.01 6.07
C THR A 76 15.21 -7.82 5.73
N SER A 77 15.51 -6.86 4.85
CA SER A 77 16.86 -6.63 4.32
C SER A 77 17.53 -5.38 4.86
N ASP A 78 16.78 -4.45 5.47
CA ASP A 78 17.30 -3.17 5.94
C ASP A 78 16.63 -2.72 7.23
N GLU A 79 17.45 -2.44 8.25
CA GLU A 79 16.99 -2.05 9.59
C GLU A 79 16.21 -0.73 9.61
N LYS A 80 16.53 0.24 8.76
CA LYS A 80 15.82 1.53 8.72
C LYS A 80 14.48 1.41 7.99
N ILE A 81 14.40 0.55 6.99
CA ILE A 81 13.11 0.20 6.38
C ILE A 81 12.26 -0.55 7.42
N ARG A 82 12.86 -1.49 8.16
CA ARG A 82 12.20 -2.20 9.26
C ARG A 82 11.63 -1.29 10.33
N GLU A 83 12.40 -0.29 10.79
CA GLU A 83 11.95 0.68 11.79
C GLU A 83 10.67 1.40 11.34
N VAL A 84 10.52 1.73 10.06
CA VAL A 84 9.30 2.39 9.54
C VAL A 84 8.17 1.39 9.33
N THR A 85 8.42 0.26 8.66
CA THR A 85 7.43 -0.79 8.39
C THR A 85 6.77 -1.30 9.67
N LEU A 86 7.57 -1.50 10.72
CA LEU A 86 7.12 -2.00 12.02
C LEU A 86 6.90 -0.88 13.05
N SER A 87 6.77 0.37 12.62
CA SER A 87 6.58 1.48 13.55
C SER A 87 5.21 1.43 14.22
N ARG A 88 5.20 1.72 15.53
CA ARG A 88 3.95 1.89 16.29
C ARG A 88 3.10 3.02 15.69
N ARG A 89 3.71 4.11 15.21
CA ARG A 89 3.00 5.25 14.59
C ARG A 89 2.13 4.82 13.41
N LEU A 90 2.71 4.20 12.38
CA LEU A 90 1.96 3.87 11.16
C LEU A 90 0.91 2.78 11.43
N ALA A 91 1.26 1.78 12.23
CA ALA A 91 0.35 0.68 12.57
C ALA A 91 -0.79 1.12 13.51
N ALA A 92 -0.57 2.09 14.40
CA ALA A 92 -1.64 2.66 15.23
C ALA A 92 -2.69 3.40 14.39
N ILE A 93 -2.26 4.14 13.35
CA ILE A 93 -3.19 4.76 12.40
C ILE A 93 -4.01 3.66 11.73
N ALA A 94 -3.37 2.64 11.17
CA ALA A 94 -4.05 1.50 10.54
C ALA A 94 -5.07 0.82 11.47
N ALA A 95 -4.70 0.58 12.73
CA ALA A 95 -5.56 -0.03 13.74
C ALA A 95 -6.81 0.81 14.01
N ARG A 96 -6.64 2.13 14.19
CA ARG A 96 -7.75 3.06 14.40
C ARG A 96 -8.66 3.17 13.18
N LEU A 97 -8.09 3.26 11.99
CA LEU A 97 -8.85 3.32 10.73
C LEU A 97 -9.67 2.06 10.47
N LEU A 98 -9.14 0.88 10.83
CA LEU A 98 -9.85 -0.40 10.75
C LEU A 98 -10.78 -0.67 11.95
N GLY A 99 -10.69 0.13 13.03
CA GLY A 99 -11.47 -0.08 14.24
C GLY A 99 -11.10 -1.35 15.02
N VAL A 100 -9.83 -1.76 14.98
CA VAL A 100 -9.33 -2.98 15.64
C VAL A 100 -8.27 -2.67 16.70
N SER A 101 -8.17 -3.51 17.74
CA SER A 101 -7.20 -3.33 18.83
C SER A 101 -5.80 -3.84 18.49
N GLU A 102 -5.66 -4.74 17.52
CA GLU A 102 -4.40 -5.38 17.16
C GLU A 102 -4.21 -5.47 15.64
N ILE A 103 -3.03 -5.08 15.16
CA ILE A 103 -2.67 -5.08 13.73
C ILE A 103 -1.39 -5.88 13.50
N ARG A 104 -1.38 -6.64 12.40
CA ARG A 104 -0.21 -7.34 11.85
C ARG A 104 0.24 -6.72 10.54
N LEU A 105 1.52 -6.89 10.24
CA LEU A 105 2.04 -6.68 8.89
C LEU A 105 1.54 -7.82 7.98
N SER A 106 0.94 -7.49 6.84
CA SER A 106 0.76 -8.44 5.74
C SER A 106 2.05 -8.51 4.92
N HIS A 107 2.45 -7.40 4.33
CA HIS A 107 3.69 -7.28 3.58
C HIS A 107 4.04 -5.81 3.34
N ASP A 108 5.25 -5.53 2.88
CA ASP A 108 5.64 -4.24 2.33
C ASP A 108 6.12 -4.38 0.88
N GLN A 109 6.03 -3.28 0.13
CA GLN A 109 6.44 -3.19 -1.26
C GLN A 109 7.00 -1.81 -1.59
N ALA A 110 8.26 -1.77 -2.04
CA ALA A 110 8.85 -0.62 -2.69
C ALA A 110 8.37 -0.55 -4.14
N MET A 111 7.98 0.63 -4.62
CA MET A 111 7.44 0.81 -5.97
C MET A 111 8.10 2.01 -6.64
N PHE A 112 8.68 1.77 -7.82
CA PHE A 112 9.35 2.78 -8.63
C PHE A 112 8.73 2.81 -10.02
N LYS A 113 8.22 3.98 -10.42
CA LYS A 113 7.83 4.27 -11.80
C LYS A 113 8.93 5.09 -12.45
N ASP A 114 9.60 4.52 -13.45
CA ASP A 114 10.59 5.27 -14.24
C ASP A 114 9.89 6.35 -15.09
N ALA A 115 10.65 7.32 -15.60
CA ALA A 115 10.13 8.33 -16.53
C ALA A 115 9.56 7.64 -17.78
N GLY A 116 8.37 8.07 -18.23
CA GLY A 116 7.62 7.44 -19.31
C GLY A 116 6.92 6.12 -18.94
N ALA A 117 6.92 5.72 -17.67
CA ALA A 117 6.16 4.54 -17.23
C ALA A 117 4.65 4.78 -17.38
N GLU A 118 3.94 3.77 -17.88
CA GLU A 118 2.49 3.81 -18.10
C GLU A 118 1.69 3.90 -16.79
N ALA A 119 0.39 4.17 -16.93
CA ALA A 119 -0.55 4.17 -15.82
C ALA A 119 -0.64 2.79 -15.17
N THR A 120 -0.90 2.78 -13.87
CA THR A 120 -1.37 1.60 -13.14
C THR A 120 -2.88 1.58 -13.31
N PRO A 121 -3.49 0.55 -13.93
CA PRO A 121 -4.93 0.53 -14.16
C PRO A 121 -5.74 0.49 -12.87
N ILE A 122 -7.05 0.70 -13.01
CA ILE A 122 -7.99 0.69 -11.89
C ILE A 122 -8.09 -0.73 -11.31
N HIS A 123 -7.83 -0.87 -10.02
CA HIS A 123 -7.91 -2.15 -9.33
C HIS A 123 -8.19 -1.95 -7.83
N ALA A 124 -8.48 -3.05 -7.14
CA ALA A 124 -8.57 -3.12 -5.69
C ALA A 124 -7.58 -4.18 -5.17
N ASP A 125 -6.80 -3.84 -4.14
CA ASP A 125 -5.74 -4.71 -3.62
C ASP A 125 -6.29 -6.05 -3.08
N GLN A 126 -7.49 -6.04 -2.49
CA GLN A 126 -8.05 -7.21 -1.82
C GLN A 126 -8.28 -8.39 -2.77
N TYR A 127 -8.42 -8.16 -4.08
CA TYR A 127 -8.48 -9.27 -5.05
C TYR A 127 -7.24 -10.16 -5.04
N HIS A 128 -6.09 -9.58 -4.71
CA HIS A 128 -4.81 -10.28 -4.67
C HIS A 128 -4.42 -10.74 -3.27
N ILE A 129 -5.17 -10.30 -2.24
CA ILE A 129 -4.87 -10.53 -0.84
C ILE A 129 -5.93 -11.46 -0.25
N PRO A 130 -5.68 -12.78 -0.20
CA PRO A 130 -6.68 -13.78 0.18
C PRO A 130 -6.84 -13.84 1.71
N LEU A 131 -7.38 -12.76 2.27
CA LEU A 131 -7.68 -12.61 3.69
C LEU A 131 -9.17 -12.37 3.89
N SER A 132 -9.72 -12.96 4.95
CA SER A 132 -11.15 -12.92 5.31
C SER A 132 -11.65 -11.56 5.81
N SER A 133 -10.76 -10.60 6.04
CA SER A 133 -11.07 -9.24 6.46
C SER A 133 -10.38 -8.25 5.55
N ASP A 134 -10.92 -7.04 5.51
CA ASP A 134 -10.31 -5.91 4.84
C ASP A 134 -8.92 -5.62 5.42
N VAL A 135 -7.97 -5.42 4.51
CA VAL A 135 -6.66 -4.86 4.83
C VAL A 135 -6.68 -3.35 4.66
N VAL A 136 -5.65 -2.68 5.20
CA VAL A 136 -5.38 -1.27 4.90
C VAL A 136 -3.96 -1.13 4.40
N THR A 137 -3.79 -0.44 3.28
CA THR A 137 -2.48 -0.12 2.70
C THR A 137 -2.10 1.29 3.10
N ALA A 138 -0.95 1.44 3.77
CA ALA A 138 -0.29 2.72 4.00
C ALA A 138 0.71 2.97 2.86
N TRP A 139 0.44 3.96 2.01
CA TRP A 139 1.29 4.33 0.88
C TRP A 139 2.05 5.61 1.20
N VAL A 140 3.37 5.50 1.35
CA VAL A 140 4.27 6.58 1.77
C VAL A 140 4.91 7.22 0.54
N ALA A 141 4.73 8.53 0.38
CA ALA A 141 5.44 9.32 -0.62
C ALA A 141 6.90 9.54 -0.16
N LEU A 142 7.87 9.03 -0.93
CA LEU A 142 9.29 9.07 -0.54
C LEU A 142 10.03 10.32 -1.04
N GLN A 143 9.36 11.10 -1.88
CA GLN A 143 9.83 12.31 -2.54
C GLN A 143 8.62 13.19 -2.85
N PRO A 144 8.78 14.44 -3.35
CA PRO A 144 7.65 15.18 -3.89
C PRO A 144 7.08 14.42 -5.09
N ILE A 145 5.77 14.23 -5.12
CA ILE A 145 5.06 13.55 -6.21
C ILE A 145 4.02 14.52 -6.76
N ALA A 146 4.40 15.25 -7.80
CA ALA A 146 3.51 16.12 -8.56
C ALA A 146 2.55 15.28 -9.44
N LEU A 147 1.51 15.93 -9.99
CA LEU A 147 0.48 15.25 -10.76
C LEU A 147 1.01 14.54 -12.01
N ASP A 148 2.01 15.13 -12.68
CA ASP A 148 2.69 14.56 -13.86
C ASP A 148 3.61 13.36 -13.52
N MET A 149 3.92 13.14 -12.25
CA MET A 149 4.64 11.95 -11.79
C MET A 149 3.73 10.73 -11.62
N GLY A 150 2.42 10.90 -11.79
CA GLY A 150 1.43 9.85 -11.63
C GLY A 150 1.22 9.44 -10.17
N PRO A 151 0.67 10.33 -9.31
CA PRO A 151 0.32 9.98 -7.94
C PRO A 151 -0.77 8.90 -7.90
N LEU A 152 -0.97 8.32 -6.72
CA LEU A 152 -2.12 7.43 -6.46
C LEU A 152 -3.41 8.26 -6.41
N SER A 153 -4.43 7.81 -7.11
CA SER A 153 -5.79 8.36 -7.09
C SER A 153 -6.79 7.29 -6.65
N PHE A 154 -7.90 7.72 -6.03
CA PHE A 154 -8.87 6.84 -5.41
C PHE A 154 -10.28 7.14 -5.92
N TYR A 155 -11.11 6.11 -6.05
CA TYR A 155 -12.52 6.28 -6.36
C TYR A 155 -13.33 6.30 -5.06
N ALA A 156 -13.82 7.49 -4.70
CA ALA A 156 -14.51 7.75 -3.44
C ALA A 156 -15.68 6.78 -3.18
N GLY A 157 -15.68 6.12 -2.03
CA GLY A 157 -16.75 5.20 -1.60
C GLY A 157 -16.80 3.85 -2.33
N SER A 158 -15.87 3.58 -3.26
CA SER A 158 -15.84 2.34 -4.05
C SER A 158 -15.61 1.07 -3.23
N HIS A 159 -15.08 1.18 -2.01
CA HIS A 159 -14.97 0.04 -1.08
C HIS A 159 -16.32 -0.54 -0.67
N ARG A 160 -17.42 0.19 -0.87
CA ARG A 160 -18.78 -0.24 -0.54
C ARG A 160 -19.47 -1.01 -1.66
N LEU A 161 -18.82 -1.19 -2.82
CA LEU A 161 -19.41 -1.98 -3.90
C LEU A 161 -19.75 -3.39 -3.42
N GLU A 162 -20.92 -3.89 -3.78
CA GLU A 162 -21.36 -5.22 -3.36
C GLU A 162 -20.46 -6.35 -3.92
N PRO A 163 -20.29 -7.48 -3.20
CA PRO A 163 -19.45 -8.59 -3.66
C PRO A 163 -19.78 -9.11 -5.06
N SER A 164 -21.06 -9.11 -5.43
CA SER A 164 -21.50 -9.54 -6.77
C SER A 164 -20.99 -8.61 -7.87
N LEU A 165 -20.92 -7.31 -7.60
CA LEU A 165 -20.42 -6.31 -8.53
C LEU A 165 -18.89 -6.33 -8.61
N ARG A 166 -18.22 -6.52 -7.48
CA ARG A 166 -16.77 -6.80 -7.44
C ARG A 166 -16.44 -8.01 -8.33
N LYS A 167 -17.18 -9.11 -8.21
CA LYS A 167 -16.94 -10.28 -9.07
C LYS A 167 -17.10 -9.98 -10.56
N LYS A 168 -18.09 -9.15 -10.94
CA LYS A 168 -18.28 -8.71 -12.32
C LYS A 168 -17.10 -7.86 -12.80
N LEU A 169 -16.68 -6.87 -12.01
CA LEU A 169 -15.55 -5.99 -12.35
C LEU A 169 -14.24 -6.77 -12.54
N ALA A 170 -13.99 -7.79 -11.72
CA ALA A 170 -12.81 -8.64 -11.85
C ALA A 170 -12.78 -9.47 -13.16
N ALA A 171 -13.92 -9.66 -13.80
CA ALA A 171 -14.05 -10.38 -15.07
C ALA A 171 -14.11 -9.44 -16.29
N MET A 172 -14.15 -8.12 -16.08
CA MET A 172 -14.13 -7.13 -17.15
C MET A 172 -12.71 -6.89 -17.67
N ASP A 173 -12.61 -6.45 -18.92
CA ASP A 173 -11.38 -5.85 -19.43
C ASP A 173 -11.17 -4.43 -18.85
N GLN A 174 -10.03 -3.83 -19.16
CA GLN A 174 -9.68 -2.52 -18.61
C GLN A 174 -10.65 -1.43 -19.08
N ASP A 175 -11.07 -1.45 -20.35
CA ASP A 175 -12.01 -0.47 -20.89
C ASP A 175 -13.38 -0.57 -20.20
N GLY A 176 -13.86 -1.78 -19.92
CA GLY A 176 -15.08 -2.01 -19.15
C GLY A 176 -14.98 -1.48 -17.71
N VAL A 177 -13.84 -1.69 -17.05
CA VAL A 177 -13.59 -1.16 -15.70
C VAL A 177 -13.54 0.37 -15.73
N GLU A 178 -12.82 0.98 -16.67
CA GLU A 178 -12.74 2.44 -16.80
C GLU A 178 -14.13 3.06 -17.04
N ASN A 179 -14.92 2.49 -17.95
CA ASN A 179 -16.28 2.94 -18.21
C ASN A 179 -17.18 2.84 -16.97
N PHE A 180 -17.05 1.76 -16.19
CA PHE A 180 -17.81 1.62 -14.95
C PHE A 180 -17.42 2.69 -13.92
N PHE A 181 -16.12 2.99 -13.79
CA PHE A 181 -15.63 3.94 -12.78
C PHE A 181 -15.78 5.41 -13.19
N ALA A 182 -16.11 5.70 -14.46
CA ALA A 182 -16.43 7.06 -14.91
C ALA A 182 -17.61 7.73 -14.16
N GLN A 183 -18.45 6.93 -13.47
CA GLN A 183 -19.53 7.44 -12.62
C GLN A 183 -19.08 7.83 -11.20
N PHE A 184 -17.85 7.50 -10.81
CA PHE A 184 -17.29 7.78 -9.48
C PHE A 184 -16.47 9.08 -9.51
N GLU A 185 -16.45 9.78 -8.39
CA GLU A 185 -15.49 10.86 -8.16
C GLU A 185 -14.09 10.25 -8.00
N GLU A 186 -13.18 10.53 -8.94
CA GLU A 186 -11.75 10.23 -8.81
C GLU A 186 -11.07 11.35 -8.02
N ASP A 187 -10.62 11.02 -6.81
CA ASP A 187 -9.81 11.91 -6.00
C ASP A 187 -8.33 11.70 -6.33
N VAL A 188 -7.69 12.72 -6.89
CA VAL A 188 -6.26 12.77 -7.21
C VAL A 188 -5.61 14.01 -6.62
N ALA A 189 -4.46 13.83 -5.98
CA ALA A 189 -3.69 14.93 -5.37
C ALA A 189 -2.18 14.66 -5.43
N ALA A 190 -1.41 15.74 -5.39
CA ALA A 190 0.04 15.67 -5.20
C ALA A 190 0.39 15.28 -3.75
N TYR A 191 1.61 14.76 -3.54
CA TYR A 191 2.12 14.41 -2.22
C TYR A 191 3.43 15.13 -1.93
N SER A 192 3.59 15.56 -0.67
CA SER A 192 4.88 15.97 -0.11
C SER A 192 5.65 14.74 0.42
N PRO A 193 6.99 14.80 0.51
CA PRO A 193 7.77 13.72 1.11
C PRO A 193 7.32 13.43 2.55
N GLY A 194 6.96 12.18 2.83
CA GLY A 194 6.51 11.73 4.14
C GLY A 194 5.00 11.80 4.37
N ASP A 195 4.25 12.37 3.41
CA ASP A 195 2.80 12.20 3.37
C ASP A 195 2.46 10.73 3.15
N VAL A 196 1.37 10.28 3.77
CA VAL A 196 0.91 8.89 3.69
C VAL A 196 -0.57 8.86 3.37
N SER A 197 -0.95 8.18 2.29
CA SER A 197 -2.34 7.78 2.10
C SER A 197 -2.60 6.42 2.73
N TYR A 198 -3.75 6.26 3.35
CA TYR A 198 -4.27 4.98 3.79
C TYR A 198 -5.50 4.65 2.96
N HIS A 199 -5.61 3.43 2.44
CA HIS A 199 -6.79 2.95 1.71
C HIS A 199 -7.16 1.52 2.06
N LEU A 200 -8.46 1.22 2.15
CA LEU A 200 -8.95 -0.15 2.34
C LEU A 200 -8.62 -1.01 1.12
N GLY A 201 -8.43 -2.31 1.33
CA GLY A 201 -8.16 -3.26 0.25
C GLY A 201 -9.23 -3.27 -0.85
N TRP A 202 -10.48 -2.94 -0.53
CA TRP A 202 -11.57 -2.81 -1.51
C TRP A 202 -11.74 -1.42 -2.12
N THR A 203 -10.95 -0.43 -1.70
CA THR A 203 -10.97 0.89 -2.34
C THR A 203 -10.32 0.77 -3.70
N TYR A 204 -11.12 0.96 -4.74
CA TYR A 204 -10.60 0.99 -6.09
C TYR A 204 -9.77 2.25 -6.27
N HIS A 205 -8.62 2.06 -6.88
CA HIS A 205 -7.64 3.10 -7.03
C HIS A 205 -6.80 2.83 -8.27
N ARG A 206 -6.07 3.85 -8.70
CA ARG A 206 -5.14 3.76 -9.81
C ARG A 206 -3.96 4.69 -9.58
N ALA A 207 -2.97 4.63 -10.46
CA ALA A 207 -1.92 5.65 -10.46
C ALA A 207 -1.62 6.10 -11.88
N GLY A 208 -1.57 7.41 -12.10
CA GLY A 208 -1.28 7.99 -13.41
C GLY A 208 0.04 7.49 -14.02
N ALA A 209 0.19 7.72 -15.32
CA ALA A 209 1.49 7.56 -15.97
C ALA A 209 2.50 8.55 -15.38
N ASN A 210 3.78 8.22 -15.43
CA ASN A 210 4.85 9.15 -15.06
C ASN A 210 5.33 9.86 -16.33
N SER A 211 4.74 11.01 -16.65
CA SER A 211 5.14 11.85 -17.79
C SER A 211 6.25 12.84 -17.45
N SER A 212 6.72 12.87 -16.20
CA SER A 212 7.86 13.67 -15.77
C SER A 212 9.19 13.09 -16.27
N SER A 213 10.29 13.81 -16.02
CA SER A 213 11.67 13.37 -16.30
C SER A 213 12.33 12.60 -15.15
N ALA A 214 11.66 12.46 -14.00
CA ALA A 214 12.22 11.84 -12.80
C ALA A 214 11.54 10.50 -12.47
N VAL A 215 12.27 9.61 -11.78
CA VAL A 215 11.67 8.39 -11.22
C VAL A 215 10.76 8.77 -10.05
N ARG A 216 9.56 8.16 -9.97
CA ARG A 216 8.65 8.27 -8.83
C ARG A 216 8.83 7.09 -7.88
N ALA A 217 9.32 7.34 -6.67
CA ALA A 217 9.48 6.33 -5.61
C ALA A 217 8.37 6.42 -4.54
N ALA A 218 7.80 5.27 -4.20
CA ALA A 218 6.82 5.12 -3.13
C ALA A 218 7.03 3.82 -2.34
N PHE A 219 6.50 3.77 -1.12
CA PHE A 219 6.57 2.59 -0.26
C PHE A 219 5.19 2.23 0.30
N GLY A 220 4.71 1.05 -0.07
CA GLY A 220 3.45 0.49 0.44
C GLY A 220 3.71 -0.44 1.62
N ILE A 221 2.95 -0.27 2.70
CA ILE A 221 2.93 -1.18 3.84
C ILE A 221 1.49 -1.63 4.05
N VAL A 222 1.24 -2.92 3.88
CA VAL A 222 -0.11 -3.48 4.01
C VAL A 222 -0.27 -4.06 5.41
N TYR A 223 -1.29 -3.60 6.12
CA TYR A 223 -1.65 -4.02 7.46
C TYR A 223 -2.96 -4.82 7.44
N ALA A 224 -3.06 -5.82 8.31
CA ALA A 224 -4.27 -6.61 8.48
C ALA A 224 -4.62 -6.77 9.97
N PRO A 225 -5.92 -6.94 10.32
CA PRO A 225 -6.32 -7.26 11.68
C PRO A 225 -5.61 -8.51 12.21
N ASN A 226 -5.21 -8.51 13.48
CA ASN A 226 -4.72 -9.73 14.12
C ASN A 226 -5.83 -10.80 14.14
N GLY A 227 -5.48 -12.05 13.89
CA GLY A 227 -6.44 -13.15 13.81
C GLY A 227 -7.17 -13.28 12.48
N VAL A 228 -6.93 -12.39 11.50
CA VAL A 228 -7.49 -12.53 10.15
C VAL A 228 -7.14 -13.90 9.56
N VAL A 229 -8.13 -14.58 9.01
CA VAL A 229 -7.99 -15.92 8.43
C VAL A 229 -7.63 -15.84 6.96
N ILE A 230 -6.70 -16.69 6.54
CA ILE A 230 -6.33 -16.90 5.13
C ILE A 230 -7.46 -17.66 4.43
N ILE A 231 -7.99 -17.10 3.35
CA ILE A 231 -9.06 -17.71 2.54
C ILE A 231 -8.50 -18.28 1.24
N GLU A 232 -9.35 -18.94 0.47
CA GLU A 232 -8.97 -19.51 -0.83
C GLU A 232 -8.53 -18.39 -1.80
N PRO A 233 -7.29 -18.44 -2.33
CA PRO A 233 -6.85 -17.52 -3.36
C PRO A 233 -7.66 -17.68 -4.64
N SER A 234 -7.98 -16.58 -5.32
CA SER A 234 -8.78 -16.61 -6.54
C SER A 234 -8.08 -17.22 -7.76
N ASP A 235 -6.74 -17.25 -7.78
CA ASP A 235 -5.93 -17.84 -8.84
C ASP A 235 -4.54 -18.32 -8.35
N GLY A 236 -3.79 -18.97 -9.25
CA GLY A 236 -2.45 -19.48 -8.96
C GLY A 236 -1.39 -18.41 -8.72
N GLN A 237 -1.56 -17.18 -9.22
CA GLN A 237 -0.63 -16.07 -8.92
C GLN A 237 -0.79 -15.63 -7.47
N ASN A 238 -2.03 -15.55 -6.99
CA ASN A 238 -2.35 -15.22 -5.61
C ASN A 238 -1.83 -16.29 -4.64
N VAL A 239 -1.83 -17.58 -5.01
CA VAL A 239 -1.18 -18.66 -4.24
C VAL A 239 0.34 -18.40 -4.09
N ALA A 240 1.01 -18.06 -5.19
CA ALA A 240 2.45 -17.79 -5.18
C ALA A 240 2.81 -16.54 -4.37
N LEU A 241 1.99 -15.48 -4.48
CA LEU A 241 2.14 -14.25 -3.69
C LEU A 241 1.92 -14.52 -2.20
N LEU A 242 0.87 -15.24 -1.82
CA LEU A 242 0.60 -15.61 -0.43
C LEU A 242 1.77 -16.40 0.19
N SER A 243 2.34 -17.36 -0.55
CA SER A 243 3.50 -18.13 -0.08
C SER A 243 4.74 -17.24 0.14
N HIS A 244 4.87 -16.17 -0.64
CA HIS A 244 5.91 -15.17 -0.45
C HIS A 244 5.63 -14.28 0.77
N TRP A 245 4.38 -13.81 0.93
CA TRP A 245 4.00 -12.91 2.01
C TRP A 245 3.96 -13.57 3.38
N SER A 246 3.54 -14.83 3.43
CA SER A 246 3.39 -15.61 4.65
C SER A 246 3.92 -17.03 4.45
N PRO A 247 5.22 -17.26 4.61
CA PRO A 247 5.81 -18.60 4.49
C PRO A 247 5.12 -19.58 5.43
N GLY A 248 4.67 -20.72 4.88
CA GLY A 248 3.92 -21.72 5.62
C GLY A 248 2.43 -21.38 5.85
N ALA A 249 1.89 -20.37 5.16
CA ALA A 249 0.47 -20.06 5.13
C ALA A 249 -0.39 -21.30 4.83
N ARG A 250 -1.52 -21.41 5.54
CA ARG A 250 -2.52 -22.47 5.32
C ARG A 250 -3.90 -21.82 5.23
N ILE A 251 -4.66 -22.22 4.21
CA ILE A 251 -6.06 -21.82 4.07
C ILE A 251 -6.84 -22.26 5.31
N GLY A 252 -7.73 -21.40 5.80
CA GLY A 252 -8.51 -21.61 7.02
C GLY A 252 -7.76 -21.31 8.32
N HIS A 253 -6.46 -20.98 8.27
CA HIS A 253 -5.69 -20.60 9.46
C HIS A 253 -5.44 -19.08 9.54
N PRO A 254 -5.18 -18.54 10.74
CA PRO A 254 -4.81 -17.14 10.90
C PRO A 254 -3.52 -16.78 10.13
N LEU A 255 -3.46 -15.56 9.60
CA LEU A 255 -2.24 -14.97 9.05
C LEU A 255 -1.21 -14.76 10.18
N SER A 256 -0.33 -15.74 10.33
CA SER A 256 0.69 -15.72 11.38
C SER A 256 1.92 -16.50 10.95
N SER A 257 2.88 -15.79 10.36
CA SER A 257 4.23 -16.28 10.09
C SER A 257 5.28 -15.34 10.68
N SER A 258 6.56 -15.71 10.57
CA SER A 258 7.68 -14.82 10.89
C SER A 258 7.71 -13.56 10.02
N ARG A 259 7.03 -13.56 8.86
CA ARG A 259 6.90 -12.39 7.98
C ARG A 259 5.69 -11.51 8.29
N ASN A 260 4.80 -11.94 9.18
CA ASN A 260 3.56 -11.22 9.48
C ASN A 260 3.48 -10.82 10.97
N PRO A 261 4.51 -10.23 11.59
CA PRO A 261 4.49 -9.94 13.02
C PRO A 261 3.34 -9.02 13.41
N ILE A 262 2.90 -9.12 14.68
CA ILE A 262 2.06 -8.10 15.29
C ILE A 262 2.89 -6.84 15.44
N VAL A 263 2.36 -5.72 14.95
CA VAL A 263 3.05 -4.42 14.94
C VAL A 263 2.46 -3.48 15.99
N PHE A 264 1.16 -3.58 16.22
CA PHE A 264 0.45 -2.71 17.17
C PHE A 264 -0.53 -3.50 18.02
N ARG A 265 -0.59 -3.12 19.29
CA ARG A 265 -1.63 -3.46 20.26
C ARG A 265 -2.00 -2.18 21.01
N ALA A 266 -3.30 -1.88 21.08
CA ALA A 266 -3.87 -0.71 21.77
C ALA A 266 -3.56 -0.74 23.26
#